data_AF-A0A6I1QJM1-F1
#
_entry.id   AF-A0A6I1QJM1-F1
#
_cell.length_a   1.000
_cell.length_b   1.000
_cell.length_c   1.000
_cell.angle_alpha   90.00
_cell.angle_beta   90.00
_cell.angle_gamma   90.00
#
_symmetry.space_group_name_H-M   'P 1'
#
loop_
_entity.id
_entity.type
_entity.pdbx_description
1 polymer ?
#
loop_
_entity_poly.entity_id
_entity_poly.type
_entity_poly.pdbx_seq_one_letter_code
_entity_poly.pdbx_strand_id
1 'polypeptide(L)'
;MYEIVQDRRGAPVDVHTVQYSYDVDDETGRSVFGYHWHPAISNRPYPHLHIGHATVDLDILHEAGRSDNANGLRAEIADVHFPTGRISLESVLRMLVTDLGVDPLQEHASDWQAILAETEHAFQARQSWHH
;
A
#
# COMPACT_ATOMS: atom_id res chain seq x y z
N MET A 1 8.71 2.32 8.27
CA MET A 1 9.93 2.53 9.08
C MET A 1 10.42 3.94 8.86
N TYR A 2 10.87 4.58 9.93
CA TYR A 2 11.31 5.96 9.93
C TYR A 2 12.74 6.07 10.43
N GLU A 3 13.48 7.02 9.88
CA GLU A 3 14.72 7.52 10.45
C GLU A 3 14.45 8.86 11.12
N ILE A 4 14.97 9.01 12.34
CA ILE A 4 14.83 10.21 13.16
C ILE A 4 16.20 10.87 13.22
N VAL A 5 16.35 12.03 12.60
CA VAL A 5 17.60 12.79 12.58
C VAL A 5 17.45 14.00 13.51
N GLN A 6 18.29 14.07 14.54
CA GLN A 6 18.37 15.24 15.41
C GLN A 6 19.54 16.12 14.96
N ASP A 7 19.24 17.22 14.28
CA ASP A 7 20.26 18.05 13.61
C ASP A 7 21.22 18.73 14.62
N ARG A 8 20.76 19.07 15.84
CA ARG A 8 21.56 19.54 16.99
C ARG A 8 20.71 19.57 18.27
N ARG A 9 21.34 19.63 19.46
CA ARG A 9 20.62 19.80 20.74
C ARG A 9 19.73 21.06 20.68
N GLY A 10 18.41 20.86 20.69
CA GLY A 10 17.41 21.93 20.68
C GLY A 10 16.82 22.29 19.31
N ALA A 11 17.29 21.69 18.21
CA ALA A 11 16.66 21.83 16.90
C ALA A 11 15.41 20.93 16.77
N PRO A 12 14.43 21.29 15.92
CA PRO A 12 13.33 20.39 15.55
C PRO A 12 13.86 19.04 15.07
N VAL A 13 13.13 17.98 15.40
CA VAL A 13 13.46 16.63 14.95
C VAL A 13 12.90 16.41 13.56
N ASP A 14 13.78 16.10 12.62
CA ASP A 14 13.38 15.69 11.28
C ASP A 14 13.13 14.18 11.25
N VAL A 15 11.97 13.80 10.73
CA VAL A 15 11.56 12.40 10.60
C VAL A 15 11.33 12.12 9.13
N HIS A 16 12.07 11.15 8.60
CA HIS A 16 11.99 10.73 7.21
C HIS A 16 11.49 9.28 7.14
N THR A 17 10.53 9.00 6.27
CA THR A 17 10.22 7.62 5.91
C THR A 17 11.39 7.06 5.12
N VAL A 18 11.89 5.89 5.52
CA VAL A 18 12.99 5.19 4.83
C VAL A 18 12.52 3.91 4.13
N GLN A 19 11.36 3.39 4.54
CA GLN A 19 10.62 2.34 3.83
C GLN A 19 9.18 2.26 4.36
N TYR A 20 8.28 1.68 3.58
CA TYR A 20 6.95 1.27 4.01
C TYR A 20 6.49 -0.01 3.31
N SER A 21 5.58 -0.72 3.95
CA SER A 21 4.88 -1.91 3.45
C SER A 21 3.44 -1.79 3.93
N TYR A 22 2.50 -1.63 3.00
CA TYR A 22 1.07 -1.67 3.29
C TYR A 22 0.50 -2.85 2.52
N ASP A 23 0.18 -3.91 3.25
CA ASP A 23 -0.31 -5.17 2.69
C ASP A 23 -1.80 -5.31 3.02
N VAL A 24 -2.58 -5.68 2.00
CA VAL A 24 -4.00 -5.99 2.14
C VAL A 24 -4.17 -7.48 1.86
N ASP A 25 -4.60 -8.20 2.89
CA ASP A 25 -4.79 -9.65 2.86
C ASP A 25 -6.28 -9.99 2.93
N ASP A 26 -6.66 -11.14 2.38
CA ASP A 26 -8.00 -11.71 2.55
C ASP A 26 -8.18 -12.33 3.95
N GLU A 27 -9.39 -12.79 4.26
CA GLU A 27 -9.72 -13.46 5.52
C GLU A 27 -8.90 -14.72 5.83
N THR A 28 -8.24 -15.30 4.83
CA THR A 28 -7.35 -16.45 4.97
C THR A 28 -5.88 -16.07 5.11
N GLY A 29 -5.57 -14.76 5.08
CA GLY A 29 -4.22 -14.22 5.16
C GLY A 29 -3.47 -14.26 3.83
N ARG A 30 -4.16 -14.43 2.69
CA ARG A 30 -3.52 -14.37 1.37
C ARG A 30 -3.52 -12.93 0.88
N SER A 31 -2.36 -12.46 0.42
CA SER A 31 -2.21 -11.11 -0.14
C SER A 31 -3.11 -10.91 -1.36
N VAL A 32 -3.89 -9.83 -1.31
CA VAL A 32 -4.73 -9.31 -2.39
C VAL A 32 -3.91 -8.28 -3.19
N PHE A 33 -3.29 -7.31 -2.53
CA PHE A 33 -2.31 -6.38 -3.12
C PHE A 33 -1.49 -5.68 -2.03
N GLY A 34 -0.40 -5.03 -2.43
CA GLY A 34 0.47 -4.32 -1.50
C GLY A 34 1.15 -3.09 -2.10
N TYR A 35 1.23 -2.00 -1.32
CA TYR A 35 1.99 -0.79 -1.65
C TYR A 35 3.29 -0.75 -0.87
N HIS A 36 4.41 -0.83 -1.57
CA HIS A 36 5.72 -1.06 -0.99
C HIS A 36 6.73 0.00 -1.44
N TRP A 37 7.64 0.34 -0.54
CA TRP A 37 8.87 1.05 -0.87
C TRP A 37 9.95 0.62 0.11
N HIS A 38 10.96 -0.10 -0.35
CA HIS A 38 12.04 -0.65 0.47
C HIS A 38 13.37 -0.62 -0.31
N PRO A 39 13.95 0.59 -0.49
CA PRO A 39 15.07 0.80 -1.42
C PRO A 39 16.37 0.13 -0.99
N ALA A 40 16.55 -0.16 0.30
CA ALA A 40 17.79 -0.74 0.83
C ALA A 40 17.95 -2.24 0.53
N ILE A 41 16.86 -2.96 0.24
CA ILE A 41 16.86 -4.43 0.17
C ILE A 41 16.26 -4.97 -1.13
N SER A 42 15.94 -4.09 -2.09
CA SER A 42 15.28 -4.47 -3.33
C SER A 42 16.00 -3.92 -4.56
N ASN A 43 15.96 -4.69 -5.65
CA ASN A 43 16.33 -4.23 -6.99
C ASN A 43 15.32 -3.22 -7.57
N ARG A 44 14.25 -2.89 -6.84
CA ARG A 44 13.22 -1.90 -7.18
C ARG A 44 13.29 -0.76 -6.17
N PRO A 45 14.14 0.26 -6.39
CA PRO A 45 14.36 1.35 -5.44
C PRO A 45 13.22 2.38 -5.40
N TYR A 46 12.24 2.24 -6.30
CA TYR A 46 11.08 3.13 -6.43
C TYR A 46 9.86 2.56 -5.68
N PRO A 47 8.97 3.40 -5.17
CA PRO A 47 7.66 2.98 -4.67
C PRO A 47 6.87 2.21 -5.72
N HIS A 48 6.21 1.12 -5.33
CA HIS A 48 5.47 0.29 -6.26
C HIS A 48 4.26 -0.39 -5.62
N LEU A 49 3.31 -0.76 -6.46
CA LEU A 49 2.19 -1.65 -6.17
C LEU A 49 2.50 -3.04 -6.74
N HIS A 50 2.22 -4.08 -5.98
CA HIS A 50 2.07 -5.43 -6.52
C HIS A 50 0.65 -5.92 -6.30
N ILE A 51 0.18 -6.81 -7.17
CA ILE A 51 -1.10 -7.51 -7.02
C ILE A 51 -0.78 -8.89 -6.46
N GLY A 52 -1.32 -9.18 -5.28
CA GLY A 52 -1.14 -10.47 -4.61
C GLY A 52 -1.95 -11.58 -5.27
N HIS A 53 -1.52 -12.81 -5.01
CA HIS A 53 -2.08 -14.00 -5.63
C HIS A 53 -3.58 -14.23 -5.32
N ALA A 54 -4.11 -13.67 -4.22
CA ALA A 54 -5.52 -13.85 -3.83
C ALA A 54 -6.51 -13.16 -4.78
N THR A 55 -6.12 -12.03 -5.40
CA THR A 55 -6.94 -11.32 -6.41
C THR A 55 -7.12 -12.16 -7.67
N VAL A 56 -6.24 -13.13 -7.86
CA VAL A 56 -6.29 -14.07 -8.95
C VAL A 56 -6.93 -15.36 -8.46
N ASP A 57 -8.20 -15.27 -8.08
CA ASP A 57 -8.96 -16.48 -7.79
C ASP A 57 -8.98 -17.38 -9.03
N LEU A 58 -8.40 -18.58 -8.89
CA LEU A 58 -8.28 -19.54 -9.97
C LEU A 58 -9.65 -20.12 -10.35
N ASP A 59 -10.64 -20.01 -9.45
CA ASP A 59 -11.94 -20.66 -9.59
C ASP A 59 -12.91 -19.91 -10.54
N ILE A 60 -12.83 -18.57 -10.64
CA ILE A 60 -13.69 -17.80 -11.56
C ILE A 60 -13.46 -18.19 -13.04
N LEU A 61 -12.29 -18.70 -13.40
CA LEU A 61 -12.00 -19.13 -14.78
C LEU A 61 -12.06 -20.65 -15.00
N HIS A 62 -12.06 -21.47 -13.94
CA HIS A 62 -12.28 -22.91 -14.09
C HIS A 62 -13.72 -23.18 -14.55
N GLU A 63 -14.68 -22.40 -14.06
CA GLU A 63 -16.07 -22.42 -14.57
C GLU A 63 -16.22 -21.74 -15.94
N ALA A 64 -15.35 -20.79 -16.29
CA ALA A 64 -15.42 -20.06 -17.56
C ALA A 64 -14.71 -20.74 -18.75
N GLY A 65 -14.13 -21.95 -18.55
CA GLY A 65 -13.54 -22.75 -19.62
C GLY A 65 -12.33 -22.11 -20.34
N ARG A 66 -11.54 -21.29 -19.65
CA ARG A 66 -10.38 -20.60 -20.26
C ARG A 66 -9.05 -21.36 -20.08
N SER A 67 -8.21 -21.27 -21.11
CA SER A 67 -7.00 -22.09 -21.37
C SER A 67 -5.85 -21.87 -20.38
N ASP A 68 -4.93 -22.85 -20.33
CA ASP A 68 -3.67 -22.85 -19.54
C ASP A 68 -2.84 -21.55 -19.64
N ASN A 69 -2.98 -20.80 -20.73
CA ASN A 69 -2.31 -19.52 -20.96
C ASN A 69 -2.80 -18.42 -20.00
N ALA A 70 -4.05 -18.50 -19.54
CA ALA A 70 -4.58 -17.56 -18.55
C ALA A 70 -3.87 -17.75 -17.19
N ASN A 71 -3.50 -18.98 -16.82
CA ASN A 71 -2.75 -19.26 -15.60
C ASN A 71 -1.29 -18.79 -15.68
N GLY A 72 -0.68 -18.79 -16.87
CA GLY A 72 0.65 -18.20 -17.10
C GLY A 72 0.67 -16.68 -16.91
N LEU A 73 -0.24 -15.96 -17.57
CA LEU A 73 -0.37 -14.49 -17.46
C LEU A 73 -0.63 -14.03 -16.01
N ARG A 74 -1.26 -14.87 -15.20
CA ARG A 74 -1.59 -14.62 -13.80
C ARG A 74 -0.38 -14.65 -12.87
N ALA A 75 0.48 -15.67 -13.02
CA ALA A 75 1.75 -15.73 -12.31
C ALA A 75 2.64 -14.54 -12.70
N GLU A 76 2.62 -14.17 -13.99
CA GLU A 76 3.34 -13.00 -14.48
C GLU A 76 2.83 -11.70 -13.85
N ILE A 77 1.52 -11.51 -13.68
CA ILE A 77 0.94 -10.30 -13.05
C ILE A 77 1.34 -10.17 -11.57
N ALA A 78 1.38 -11.28 -10.83
CA ALA A 78 1.80 -11.25 -9.42
C ALA A 78 3.27 -10.83 -9.26
N ASP A 79 4.10 -11.08 -10.28
CA ASP A 79 5.51 -10.64 -10.33
C ASP A 79 5.67 -9.18 -10.81
N VAL A 80 4.63 -8.56 -11.37
CA VAL A 80 4.66 -7.16 -11.84
C VAL A 80 4.62 -6.19 -10.67
N HIS A 81 5.52 -5.22 -10.72
CA HIS A 81 5.62 -4.14 -9.75
C HIS A 81 5.30 -2.84 -10.47
N PHE A 82 4.05 -2.42 -10.34
CA PHE A 82 3.55 -1.21 -10.98
C PHE A 82 4.17 0.00 -10.29
N PRO A 83 4.94 0.85 -11.01
CA PRO A 83 5.53 2.04 -10.40
C PRO A 83 4.47 2.97 -9.82
N THR A 84 4.72 3.48 -8.62
CA THR A 84 3.88 4.46 -7.95
C THR A 84 4.71 5.65 -7.46
N GLY A 85 4.03 6.70 -6.97
CA GLY A 85 4.63 7.67 -6.07
C GLY A 85 4.66 7.15 -4.63
N ARG A 86 5.17 7.95 -3.70
CA ARG A 86 4.97 7.66 -2.27
C ARG A 86 3.48 7.71 -1.93
N ILE A 87 2.99 6.65 -1.28
CA ILE A 87 1.60 6.54 -0.83
C ILE A 87 1.55 6.70 0.70
N SER A 88 0.53 7.37 1.22
CA SER A 88 0.25 7.49 2.65
C SER A 88 -0.57 6.29 3.13
N LEU A 89 -0.47 5.94 4.42
CA LEU A 89 -1.35 4.91 5.00
C LEU A 89 -2.82 5.36 4.91
N GLU A 90 -3.07 6.65 5.09
CA GLU A 90 -4.40 7.26 5.05
C GLU A 90 -5.05 7.13 3.67
N SER A 91 -4.29 7.31 2.58
CA SER A 91 -4.79 7.09 1.24
C SER A 91 -5.18 5.63 1.01
N VAL A 92 -4.41 4.67 1.54
CA VAL A 92 -4.76 3.24 1.47
C VAL A 92 -6.03 2.96 2.26
N LEU A 93 -6.10 3.39 3.53
CA LEU A 93 -7.28 3.18 4.38
C LEU A 93 -8.54 3.83 3.80
N ARG A 94 -8.41 5.04 3.23
CA ARG A 94 -9.52 5.74 2.56
C ARG A 94 -10.04 4.92 1.39
N MET A 95 -9.16 4.41 0.53
CA MET A 95 -9.54 3.55 -0.60
C MET A 95 -10.20 2.25 -0.15
N LEU A 96 -9.72 1.61 0.94
CA LEU A 96 -10.38 0.43 1.50
C LEU A 96 -11.84 0.72 1.88
N VAL A 97 -12.10 1.87 2.51
CA VAL A 97 -13.47 2.24 2.93
C VAL A 97 -14.32 2.67 1.74
N THR A 98 -13.81 3.55 0.87
CA THR A 98 -14.63 4.17 -0.19
C THR A 98 -14.82 3.29 -1.42
N ASP A 99 -13.80 2.49 -1.77
CA ASP A 99 -13.76 1.78 -3.04
C ASP A 99 -13.98 0.27 -2.84
N LEU A 100 -13.47 -0.29 -1.73
CA LEU A 100 -13.66 -1.71 -1.39
C LEU A 100 -14.79 -1.96 -0.39
N GLY A 101 -15.39 -0.91 0.16
CA GLY A 101 -16.52 -1.03 1.08
C GLY A 101 -16.17 -1.65 2.43
N VAL A 102 -14.91 -1.55 2.87
CA VAL A 102 -14.50 -1.98 4.21
C VAL A 102 -15.13 -1.05 5.25
N ASP A 103 -15.84 -1.62 6.21
CA ASP A 103 -16.44 -0.84 7.29
C ASP A 103 -15.35 -0.30 8.23
N PRO A 104 -15.33 1.02 8.52
CA PRO A 104 -14.50 1.55 9.59
C PRO A 104 -14.93 0.96 10.94
N LEU A 105 -14.02 0.99 11.92
CA LEU A 105 -14.36 0.58 13.28
C LEU A 105 -15.57 1.36 13.79
N GLN A 106 -16.46 0.70 14.55
CA GLN A 106 -17.71 1.30 15.02
C GLN A 106 -17.49 2.63 15.76
N GLU A 107 -16.45 2.70 16.58
CA GLU A 107 -16.05 3.90 17.32
C GLU A 107 -15.68 5.08 16.42
N HIS A 108 -15.28 4.81 15.17
CA HIS A 108 -14.83 5.80 14.19
C HIS A 108 -15.77 5.92 12.97
N ALA A 109 -16.93 5.27 13.00
CA ALA A 109 -17.85 5.26 11.87
C ALA A 109 -18.31 6.67 11.43
N SER A 110 -18.36 7.64 12.37
CA SER A 110 -18.77 9.01 12.07
C SER A 110 -17.64 10.02 11.84
N ASP A 111 -16.38 9.68 12.16
CA ASP A 111 -15.27 10.64 12.15
C ASP A 111 -13.98 10.14 11.47
N TRP A 112 -13.96 8.92 10.93
CA TRP A 112 -12.78 8.36 10.27
C TRP A 112 -12.23 9.27 9.17
N GLN A 113 -13.07 9.96 8.40
CA GLN A 113 -12.57 10.88 7.35
C GLN A 113 -11.76 12.03 7.94
N ALA A 114 -12.20 12.56 9.08
CA ALA A 114 -11.53 13.67 9.76
C ALA A 114 -10.21 13.21 10.36
N ILE A 115 -10.19 12.03 10.99
CA ILE A 115 -8.97 11.41 11.52
C ILE A 115 -7.94 11.22 10.41
N LEU A 116 -8.33 10.58 9.30
CA LEU A 116 -7.40 10.37 8.17
C LEU A 116 -6.94 11.70 7.56
N ALA A 117 -7.80 12.71 7.45
CA ALA A 117 -7.40 14.01 6.92
C ALA A 117 -6.39 14.73 7.85
N GLU A 118 -6.60 14.65 9.16
CA GLU A 118 -5.71 15.25 10.16
C GLU A 118 -4.33 14.59 10.13
N THR A 119 -4.25 13.27 10.11
CA THR A 119 -2.97 12.54 10.16
C THR A 119 -2.21 12.61 8.84
N GLU A 120 -2.91 12.62 7.70
CA GLU A 120 -2.31 12.72 6.37
C GLU A 120 -1.63 14.07 6.11
N HIS A 121 -2.03 15.12 6.80
CA HIS A 121 -1.46 16.46 6.63
C HIS A 121 0.07 16.49 6.87
N ALA A 122 0.56 15.73 7.85
CA ALA A 122 1.99 15.65 8.13
C ALA A 122 2.77 14.93 7.01
N PHE A 123 2.16 13.93 6.38
CA PHE A 123 2.73 13.23 5.23
C PHE A 123 2.83 14.16 4.02
N GLN A 124 1.74 14.88 3.71
CA GLN A 124 1.69 15.82 2.58
C GLN A 124 2.69 16.97 2.76
N ALA A 125 2.78 17.55 3.96
CA ALA A 125 3.71 18.63 4.26
C ALA A 125 5.19 18.24 4.12
N ARG A 126 5.50 16.94 4.20
CA ARG A 126 6.87 16.39 4.17
C ARG A 126 7.14 15.52 2.94
N GLN A 127 6.26 15.54 1.93
CA GLN A 127 6.57 14.93 0.64
C GLN A 127 7.64 15.77 -0.05
N SER A 128 8.91 15.42 0.14
CA SER A 128 9.96 15.80 -0.80
C SER A 128 9.77 14.95 -2.05
N TRP A 129 9.36 15.60 -3.13
CA TRP A 129 9.32 15.00 -4.46
C TRP A 129 10.76 14.79 -4.90
N HIS A 130 11.31 13.60 -4.68
CA HIS A 130 12.54 13.19 -5.34
C HIS A 130 12.15 12.63 -6.71
N HIS A 131 12.33 13.48 -7.72
CA HIS A 131 12.27 13.14 -9.14
C HIS A 131 13.50 12.30 -9.54
#